data_AF-A0A8H3FAE7-F1
#
_entry.id   AF-A0A8H3FAE7-F1
#
_cell.length_a   1.000
_cell.length_b   1.000
_cell.length_c   1.000
_cell.angle_alpha   90.00
_cell.angle_beta   90.00
_cell.angle_gamma   90.00
#
_symmetry.space_group_name_H-M   'P 1'
#
loop_
_entity.id
_entity.type
_entity.pdbx_description
1 polymer ?
#
loop_
_entity_poly.entity_id
_entity_poly.type
_entity_poly.pdbx_seq_one_letter_code
_entity_poly.pdbx_strand_id
1 'polypeptide(L)'
;MPDALAKTVPIWCAVMNQLLFGAGEVTVPEHVVGDSERAQLQERLAGWVEDVKALNLDLPRLRATISRPLEPFWITPGSISAHLLLPFPSCSKVICCTASRFIDHPETSDRSYIQGAADDSESWAHGLTPTLFWQHSEQLLETTEDDLPALIQSLIQASKDTGIDEEQATLIRPTSTIFIGTTNTVNTHTFDGTIICSPTSTSTPPDAAGTTTATETSRTLILNCGVGKLGSRALRTQLSRVPPFIQALRARTSDPTILFTCATGRDLSAGVALAVLCLFFDQNGGPVRSEDIVPKPMIDKTFIRQRLAWLTSSKPDINPSRATLQAVNLFLMSDP
;
A
#
# COMPACT_ATOMS: atom_id res chain seq x y z
N MET A 1 -25.79 0.52 -5.42
CA MET A 1 -24.61 1.15 -4.78
C MET A 1 -23.55 0.07 -4.61
N PRO A 2 -22.24 0.35 -4.83
CA PRO A 2 -21.20 -0.66 -4.70
C PRO A 2 -21.06 -1.21 -3.27
N ASP A 3 -20.69 -2.50 -3.16
CA ASP A 3 -20.48 -3.19 -1.88
C ASP A 3 -19.45 -2.49 -0.99
N ALA A 4 -18.39 -1.93 -1.56
CA ALA A 4 -17.38 -1.18 -0.82
C ALA A 4 -17.99 0.01 -0.06
N LEU A 5 -18.93 0.72 -0.68
CA LEU A 5 -19.59 1.90 -0.11
C LEU A 5 -20.76 1.53 0.80
N ALA A 6 -21.49 0.46 0.48
CA ALA A 6 -22.63 0.01 1.27
C ALA A 6 -22.25 -0.82 2.50
N LYS A 7 -21.10 -1.51 2.48
CA LYS A 7 -20.70 -2.48 3.52
C LYS A 7 -19.29 -2.24 4.04
N THR A 8 -18.27 -2.23 3.18
CA THR A 8 -16.87 -2.15 3.63
C THR A 8 -16.56 -0.88 4.43
N VAL A 9 -16.89 0.30 3.88
CA VAL A 9 -16.66 1.58 4.56
C VAL A 9 -17.45 1.67 5.88
N PRO A 10 -18.74 1.29 5.94
CA PRO A 10 -19.47 1.17 7.20
C PRO A 10 -18.84 0.26 8.26
N ILE A 11 -18.35 -0.92 7.85
CA ILE A 11 -17.65 -1.85 8.75
C ILE A 11 -16.41 -1.17 9.33
N TRP A 12 -15.63 -0.48 8.49
CA TRP A 12 -14.46 0.29 8.95
C TRP A 12 -14.84 1.38 9.95
N CYS A 13 -15.91 2.13 9.69
CA CYS A 13 -16.40 3.14 10.61
C CYS A 13 -16.75 2.52 11.98
N ALA A 14 -17.49 1.41 11.98
CA ALA A 14 -17.90 0.72 13.21
C ALA A 14 -16.70 0.18 14.00
N VAL A 15 -15.74 -0.47 13.32
CA VAL A 15 -14.52 -0.99 13.95
C VAL A 15 -13.70 0.14 14.56
N MET A 16 -13.46 1.23 13.83
CA MET A 16 -12.73 2.39 14.34
C MET A 16 -13.46 3.07 15.49
N ASN A 17 -14.79 3.13 15.43
CA ASN A 17 -15.58 3.72 16.51
C ASN A 17 -15.49 2.90 17.80
N GLN A 18 -15.61 1.58 17.71
CA GLN A 18 -15.40 0.66 18.82
C GLN A 18 -13.99 0.79 19.42
N LEU A 19 -12.96 0.83 18.58
CA LEU A 19 -11.57 0.93 19.03
C LEU A 19 -11.22 2.26 19.70
N LEU A 20 -11.71 3.38 19.15
CA LEU A 20 -11.28 4.72 19.55
C LEU A 20 -12.24 5.39 20.55
N PHE A 21 -13.51 5.01 20.56
CA PHE A 21 -14.55 5.64 21.38
C PHE A 21 -15.30 4.66 22.28
N GLY A 22 -15.03 3.35 22.17
CA GLY A 22 -15.68 2.32 22.99
C GLY A 22 -17.16 2.07 22.66
N ALA A 23 -17.63 2.61 21.53
CA ALA A 23 -19.01 2.46 21.07
C ALA A 23 -19.04 2.53 19.54
N GLY A 24 -19.90 1.76 18.90
CA GLY A 24 -20.07 1.76 17.45
C GLY A 24 -20.76 0.51 16.95
N GLU A 25 -21.71 0.66 16.04
CA GLU A 25 -22.43 -0.43 15.39
C GLU A 25 -22.28 -0.31 13.87
N VAL A 26 -22.50 -1.41 13.15
CA VAL A 26 -22.42 -1.38 11.69
C VAL A 26 -23.68 -0.73 11.12
N THR A 27 -23.58 0.54 10.73
CA THR A 27 -24.67 1.28 10.08
C THR A 27 -24.60 1.09 8.56
N VAL A 28 -25.56 0.40 7.97
CA VAL A 28 -25.63 0.12 6.52
C VAL A 28 -26.87 0.75 5.88
N PRO A 29 -26.88 1.00 4.55
CA PRO A 29 -28.05 1.58 3.89
C PRO A 29 -29.14 0.50 3.70
N GLU A 30 -30.29 0.67 4.36
CA GLU A 30 -31.38 -0.31 4.43
C GLU A 30 -31.94 -0.72 3.06
N HIS A 31 -31.94 0.19 2.08
CA HIS A 31 -32.41 -0.09 0.72
C HIS A 31 -31.45 -0.96 -0.10
N VAL A 32 -30.24 -1.22 0.40
CA VAL A 32 -29.20 -1.98 -0.31
C VAL A 32 -28.79 -3.23 0.46
N VAL A 33 -28.75 -3.15 1.80
CA VAL A 33 -28.31 -4.24 2.67
C VAL A 33 -29.49 -4.69 3.52
N GLY A 34 -29.95 -5.93 3.30
CA GLY A 34 -31.10 -6.48 4.02
C GLY A 34 -30.80 -6.84 5.47
N ASP A 35 -31.85 -7.04 6.27
CA ASP A 35 -31.75 -7.27 7.72
C ASP A 35 -30.88 -8.47 8.10
N SER A 36 -30.95 -9.56 7.34
CA SER A 36 -30.14 -10.76 7.57
C SER A 36 -28.64 -10.50 7.39
N GLU A 37 -28.25 -9.73 6.37
CA GLU A 37 -26.86 -9.37 6.13
C GLU A 37 -26.38 -8.39 7.20
N ARG A 38 -27.20 -7.40 7.57
CA ARG A 38 -26.91 -6.47 8.67
C ARG A 38 -26.64 -7.22 9.98
N ALA A 39 -27.45 -8.23 10.32
CA ALA A 39 -27.25 -9.05 11.52
C ALA A 39 -25.91 -9.81 11.49
N GLN A 40 -25.56 -10.40 10.35
CA GLN A 40 -24.28 -11.12 10.18
C GLN A 40 -23.07 -10.18 10.26
N LEU A 41 -23.18 -8.96 9.72
CA LEU A 41 -22.14 -7.94 9.84
C LEU A 41 -21.93 -7.54 11.30
N GLN A 42 -23.02 -7.35 12.04
CA GLN A 42 -22.97 -6.98 13.46
C GLN A 42 -22.36 -8.10 14.32
N GLU A 43 -22.69 -9.36 14.05
CA GLU A 43 -22.12 -10.52 14.76
C GLU A 43 -20.59 -10.63 14.57
N ARG A 44 -20.09 -10.30 13.39
CA ARG A 44 -18.66 -10.37 13.05
C ARG A 44 -17.84 -9.18 13.57
N LEU A 45 -18.49 -8.08 13.96
CA LEU A 45 -17.82 -6.83 14.35
C LEU A 45 -16.78 -7.05 15.45
N ALA A 46 -17.11 -7.81 16.49
CA ALA A 46 -16.20 -8.08 17.60
C ALA A 46 -14.90 -8.76 17.13
N GLY A 47 -14.99 -9.72 16.20
CA GLY A 47 -13.82 -10.39 15.64
C GLY A 47 -12.92 -9.43 14.86
N TRP A 48 -13.50 -8.54 14.04
CA TRP A 48 -12.72 -7.54 13.31
C TRP A 48 -12.05 -6.52 14.23
N VAL A 49 -12.70 -6.15 15.33
CA VAL A 49 -12.09 -5.30 16.36
C VAL A 49 -10.86 -5.98 16.97
N GLU A 50 -10.94 -7.27 17.31
CA GLU A 50 -9.78 -8.02 17.82
C GLU A 50 -8.67 -8.18 16.78
N ASP A 51 -9.01 -8.43 15.52
CA ASP A 51 -8.04 -8.50 14.42
C ASP A 51 -7.24 -7.19 14.28
N VAL A 52 -7.91 -6.03 14.40
CA VAL A 52 -7.23 -4.73 14.34
C VAL A 52 -6.42 -4.44 15.60
N LYS A 53 -6.89 -4.84 16.79
CA LYS A 53 -6.09 -4.74 18.04
C LYS A 53 -4.79 -5.54 17.93
N ALA A 54 -4.84 -6.72 17.30
CA ALA A 54 -3.66 -7.56 17.08
C ALA A 54 -2.60 -6.91 16.19
N LEU A 55 -2.93 -5.85 15.42
CA LEU A 55 -1.96 -5.07 14.66
C LEU A 55 -1.09 -4.14 15.53
N ASN A 56 -1.41 -3.99 16.82
CA ASN A 56 -0.67 -3.16 17.78
C ASN A 56 -0.44 -1.72 17.26
N LEU A 57 -1.51 -1.11 16.74
CA LEU A 57 -1.50 0.25 16.21
C LEU A 57 -1.38 1.27 17.36
N ASP A 58 -0.84 2.45 17.04
CA ASP A 58 -0.81 3.60 17.96
C ASP A 58 -2.22 4.21 18.11
N LEU A 59 -3.07 3.55 18.90
CA LEU A 59 -4.44 3.99 19.18
C LEU A 59 -4.50 5.40 19.77
N PRO A 60 -3.62 5.82 20.71
CA PRO A 60 -3.60 7.20 21.19
C PRO A 60 -3.42 8.24 20.08
N ARG A 61 -2.47 8.02 19.16
CA ARG A 61 -2.25 8.91 18.02
C ARG A 61 -3.42 8.90 17.04
N LEU A 62 -3.99 7.73 16.77
CA LEU A 62 -5.19 7.62 15.95
C LEU A 62 -6.37 8.37 16.59
N ARG A 63 -6.55 8.25 17.91
CA ARG A 63 -7.60 8.96 18.66
C ARG A 63 -7.41 10.49 18.66
N ALA A 64 -6.16 10.94 18.68
CA ALA A 64 -5.83 12.37 18.55
C ALA A 64 -6.16 12.91 17.15
N THR A 65 -6.07 12.06 16.12
CA THR A 65 -6.33 12.42 14.72
C THR A 65 -7.83 12.33 14.40
N ILE A 66 -8.48 11.24 14.79
CA ILE A 66 -9.91 10.99 14.66
C ILE A 66 -10.57 11.44 15.96
N SER A 67 -10.91 12.73 16.02
CA SER A 67 -11.39 13.37 17.25
C SER A 67 -12.85 13.04 17.58
N ARG A 68 -13.64 12.61 16.59
CA ARG A 68 -15.08 12.29 16.70
C ARG A 68 -15.42 10.97 16.02
N PRO A 69 -16.48 10.26 16.46
CA PRO A 69 -16.94 9.04 15.82
C PRO A 69 -17.22 9.24 14.33
N LEU A 70 -16.88 8.24 13.52
CA LEU A 70 -17.10 8.19 12.08
C LEU A 70 -18.53 7.76 11.78
N GLU A 71 -19.24 8.49 10.93
CA GLU A 71 -20.61 8.14 10.54
C GLU A 71 -20.72 8.10 9.01
N PRO A 72 -21.07 6.94 8.41
CA PRO A 72 -21.21 6.83 6.97
C PRO A 72 -22.51 7.49 6.48
N PHE A 73 -22.42 8.23 5.38
CA PHE A 73 -23.56 8.83 4.68
C PHE A 73 -23.53 8.43 3.21
N TRP A 74 -24.65 7.96 2.67
CA TRP A 74 -24.72 7.50 1.29
C TRP A 74 -25.37 8.55 0.40
N ILE A 75 -24.68 8.90 -0.69
CA ILE A 75 -25.17 9.85 -1.70
C ILE A 75 -25.27 9.12 -3.02
N THR A 76 -26.44 9.22 -3.64
CA THR A 76 -26.71 8.74 -5.00
C THR A 76 -27.20 9.90 -5.87
N PRO A 77 -27.19 9.79 -7.22
CA PRO A 77 -27.59 10.91 -8.09
C PRO A 77 -29.03 11.39 -7.85
N GLY A 78 -29.90 10.52 -7.30
CA GLY A 78 -31.28 10.86 -6.94
C GLY A 78 -31.49 11.30 -5.49
N SER A 79 -30.44 11.33 -4.65
CA SER A 79 -30.54 11.56 -3.20
C SER A 79 -29.67 12.71 -2.71
N ILE A 80 -29.73 13.86 -3.40
CA ILE A 80 -29.13 15.10 -2.87
C ILE A 80 -30.00 15.57 -1.70
N SER A 81 -29.64 15.14 -0.50
CA SER A 81 -30.37 15.49 0.72
C SER A 81 -29.77 16.72 1.39
N ALA A 82 -30.62 17.69 1.75
CA ALA A 82 -30.24 18.92 2.45
C ALA A 82 -29.47 18.66 3.77
N HIS A 83 -29.63 17.47 4.36
CA HIS A 83 -28.93 17.04 5.57
C HIS A 83 -27.40 16.94 5.42
N LEU A 84 -26.87 16.82 4.20
CA LEU A 84 -25.43 16.80 3.98
C LEU A 84 -24.77 18.15 4.29
N LEU A 85 -25.51 19.26 4.11
CA LEU A 85 -25.03 20.63 4.29
C LEU A 85 -25.11 21.12 5.74
N LEU A 86 -25.81 20.38 6.62
CA LEU A 86 -25.86 20.74 8.03
C LEU A 86 -24.52 20.40 8.72
N PRO A 87 -23.97 21.29 9.56
CA PRO A 87 -22.83 20.98 10.39
C PRO A 87 -23.24 19.99 11.49
N PHE A 88 -22.51 18.87 11.62
CA PHE A 88 -22.71 17.89 12.69
C PHE A 88 -21.53 18.00 13.67
N PRO A 89 -21.69 18.66 14.83
CA PRO A 89 -20.61 18.80 15.79
C PRO A 89 -20.29 17.49 16.52
N SER A 90 -21.18 16.50 16.49
CA SER A 90 -21.07 15.24 17.24
C SER A 90 -20.27 14.14 16.54
N CYS A 91 -20.14 14.18 15.22
CA CYS A 91 -19.50 13.11 14.43
C CYS A 91 -18.64 13.67 13.28
N SER A 92 -17.84 12.78 12.69
CA SER A 92 -17.11 13.00 11.43
C SER A 92 -17.84 12.27 10.32
N LYS A 93 -18.31 12.99 9.29
CA LYS A 93 -19.03 12.38 8.17
C LYS A 93 -18.07 11.64 7.24
N VAL A 94 -18.39 10.41 6.90
CA VAL A 94 -17.75 9.63 5.85
C VAL A 94 -18.71 9.52 4.67
N ILE A 95 -18.43 10.24 3.59
CA ILE A 95 -19.36 10.34 2.46
C ILE A 95 -19.10 9.20 1.46
N CYS A 96 -20.02 8.23 1.45
CA CYS A 96 -20.11 7.15 0.48
C CYS A 96 -20.89 7.63 -0.76
N CYS A 97 -20.21 8.30 -1.68
CA CYS A 97 -20.83 8.87 -2.89
C CYS A 97 -20.77 7.91 -4.09
N THR A 98 -21.91 7.66 -4.72
CA THR A 98 -21.98 7.06 -6.06
C THR A 98 -22.45 8.11 -7.07
N ALA A 99 -21.58 8.48 -8.01
CA ALA A 99 -21.93 9.41 -9.09
C ALA A 99 -22.71 8.72 -10.23
N SER A 100 -22.61 7.39 -10.33
CA SER A 100 -23.26 6.61 -11.39
C SER A 100 -24.74 6.39 -11.11
N ARG A 101 -25.56 6.50 -12.16
CA ARG A 101 -27.00 6.17 -12.13
C ARG A 101 -27.19 4.67 -11.88
N PHE A 102 -28.18 4.32 -11.07
CA PHE A 102 -28.62 2.94 -10.91
C PHE A 102 -29.36 2.47 -12.17
N ILE A 103 -29.04 1.27 -12.67
CA ILE A 103 -29.73 0.68 -13.84
C ILE A 103 -30.27 -0.68 -13.41
N ASP A 104 -31.59 -0.82 -13.31
CA ASP A 104 -32.27 -2.07 -12.90
C ASP A 104 -32.04 -3.24 -13.88
N HIS A 105 -31.73 -2.93 -15.14
CA HIS A 105 -31.50 -3.91 -16.22
C HIS A 105 -30.18 -3.64 -16.94
N PRO A 106 -29.06 -4.23 -16.48
CA PRO A 106 -27.73 -3.97 -17.04
C PRO A 106 -27.59 -4.34 -18.52
N GLU A 107 -28.46 -5.21 -19.06
CA GLU A 107 -28.45 -5.62 -20.47
C GLU A 107 -28.91 -4.53 -21.46
N THR A 108 -29.45 -3.41 -20.98
CA THR A 108 -29.91 -2.29 -21.83
C THR A 108 -28.92 -1.12 -21.90
N SER A 109 -27.72 -1.28 -21.33
CA SER A 109 -26.67 -0.28 -21.35
C SER A 109 -25.72 -0.51 -22.53
N ASP A 110 -25.64 0.48 -23.44
CA ASP A 110 -24.66 0.54 -24.54
C ASP A 110 -23.19 0.69 -24.06
N ARG A 111 -22.98 0.73 -22.74
CA ARG A 111 -21.67 0.89 -22.09
C ARG A 111 -21.32 -0.36 -21.30
N SER A 112 -20.07 -0.80 -21.43
CA SER A 112 -19.41 -1.90 -20.71
C SER A 112 -19.32 -1.73 -19.18
N TYR A 113 -20.04 -0.75 -18.60
CA TYR A 113 -20.00 -0.45 -17.19
C TYR A 113 -20.73 -1.53 -16.38
N ILE A 114 -19.97 -2.29 -15.60
CA ILE A 114 -20.52 -3.25 -14.63
C ILE A 114 -20.82 -2.49 -13.35
N GLN A 115 -22.11 -2.34 -13.03
CA GLN A 115 -22.51 -1.62 -11.85
C GLN A 115 -21.98 -2.29 -10.58
N GLY A 116 -21.33 -1.51 -9.71
CA GLY A 116 -20.76 -2.01 -8.46
C GLY A 116 -19.32 -2.50 -8.58
N ALA A 117 -18.76 -2.57 -9.79
CA ALA A 117 -17.32 -2.68 -9.98
C ALA A 117 -16.68 -1.33 -9.61
N ALA A 118 -16.05 -1.27 -8.45
CA ALA A 118 -15.05 -0.24 -8.19
C ALA A 118 -13.78 -0.71 -8.90
N ASP A 119 -13.59 -0.26 -10.14
CA ASP A 119 -12.39 -0.62 -10.90
C ASP A 119 -11.17 0.05 -10.27
N ASP A 120 -10.09 -0.69 -10.14
CA ASP A 120 -8.85 -0.21 -9.53
C ASP A 120 -8.35 1.01 -10.32
N SER A 121 -7.97 2.09 -9.64
CA SER A 121 -7.57 3.32 -10.32
C SER A 121 -6.45 3.13 -11.34
N GLU A 122 -5.61 2.13 -11.12
CA GLU A 122 -4.52 1.72 -12.00
C GLU A 122 -4.98 1.30 -13.40
N SER A 123 -6.24 0.89 -13.60
CA SER A 123 -6.75 0.49 -14.92
C SER A 123 -7.18 1.69 -15.78
N TRP A 124 -7.55 2.81 -15.18
CA TRP A 124 -8.16 3.96 -15.87
C TRP A 124 -7.47 5.30 -15.63
N ALA A 125 -6.62 5.44 -14.61
CA ALA A 125 -5.99 6.71 -14.28
C ALA A 125 -4.84 7.09 -15.22
N HIS A 126 -4.36 6.18 -16.08
CA HIS A 126 -3.21 6.43 -16.99
C HIS A 126 -1.95 6.98 -16.30
N GLY A 127 -1.76 6.68 -15.00
CA GLY A 127 -0.64 7.18 -14.19
C GLY A 127 -0.87 8.55 -13.56
N LEU A 128 -2.05 9.16 -13.74
CA LEU A 128 -2.43 10.42 -13.11
C LEU A 128 -2.48 10.27 -11.58
N THR A 129 -1.69 11.08 -10.87
CA THR A 129 -1.70 11.11 -9.41
C THR A 129 -2.73 12.13 -8.90
N PRO A 130 -3.25 12.00 -7.66
CA PRO A 130 -4.16 12.99 -7.09
C PRO A 130 -3.56 14.40 -7.07
N THR A 131 -2.27 14.52 -6.76
CA THR A 131 -1.56 15.81 -6.76
C THR A 131 -1.59 16.45 -8.14
N LEU A 132 -1.25 15.69 -9.17
CA LEU A 132 -1.22 16.18 -10.55
C LEU A 132 -2.64 16.51 -11.04
N PHE A 133 -3.64 15.71 -10.68
CA PHE A 133 -5.05 16.00 -10.96
C PHE A 133 -5.46 17.35 -10.38
N TRP A 134 -5.23 17.59 -9.08
CA TRP A 134 -5.67 18.84 -8.46
C TRP A 134 -4.93 20.07 -9.00
N GLN A 135 -3.65 19.94 -9.34
CA GLN A 135 -2.87 21.01 -9.98
C GLN A 135 -3.39 21.40 -11.36
N HIS A 136 -3.93 20.45 -12.13
CA HIS A 136 -4.39 20.65 -13.50
C HIS A 136 -5.90 20.41 -13.66
N SER A 137 -6.67 20.52 -12.57
CA SER A 137 -8.06 20.05 -12.52
C SER A 137 -8.98 20.73 -13.53
N GLU A 138 -8.85 22.04 -13.71
CA GLU A 138 -9.62 22.80 -14.71
C GLU A 138 -9.36 22.27 -16.12
N GLN A 139 -8.09 22.19 -16.52
CA GLN A 139 -7.68 21.69 -17.82
C GLN A 139 -8.13 20.24 -18.06
N LEU A 140 -7.97 19.37 -17.06
CA LEU A 140 -8.39 17.96 -17.14
C LEU A 140 -9.90 17.82 -17.28
N LEU A 141 -10.69 18.62 -16.55
CA LEU A 141 -12.16 18.56 -16.60
C LEU A 141 -12.74 19.17 -17.88
N GLU A 142 -12.02 20.08 -18.53
CA GLU A 142 -12.42 20.68 -19.82
C GLU A 142 -12.02 19.84 -21.04
N THR A 143 -11.05 18.95 -20.89
CA THR A 143 -10.53 18.11 -21.98
C THR A 143 -11.49 16.98 -22.34
N THR A 144 -11.60 16.67 -23.64
CA THR A 144 -12.47 15.59 -24.12
C THR A 144 -11.96 14.21 -23.70
N GLU A 145 -12.86 13.22 -23.63
CA GLU A 145 -12.50 11.85 -23.27
C GLU A 145 -11.43 11.24 -24.18
N ASP A 146 -11.46 11.57 -25.48
CA ASP A 146 -10.51 11.07 -26.47
C ASP A 146 -9.09 11.68 -26.29
N ASP A 147 -9.01 12.94 -25.88
CA ASP A 147 -7.74 13.67 -25.72
C ASP A 147 -7.12 13.51 -24.32
N LEU A 148 -7.91 13.08 -23.33
CA LEU A 148 -7.51 12.95 -21.93
C LEU A 148 -6.25 12.06 -21.74
N PRO A 149 -6.14 10.86 -22.35
CA PRO A 149 -4.95 10.03 -22.17
C PRO A 149 -3.66 10.72 -22.63
N ALA A 150 -3.70 11.46 -23.74
CA ALA A 150 -2.54 12.18 -24.27
C ALA A 150 -2.17 13.36 -23.36
N LEU A 151 -3.16 14.11 -22.88
CA LEU A 151 -2.95 15.18 -21.91
C LEU A 151 -2.31 14.66 -20.62
N ILE A 152 -2.87 13.60 -20.03
CA ILE A 152 -2.33 12.99 -18.80
C ILE A 152 -0.86 12.60 -18.98
N GLN A 153 -0.51 11.96 -20.09
CA GLN A 153 0.89 11.61 -20.38
C GLN A 153 1.79 12.85 -20.48
N SER A 154 1.32 13.92 -21.12
CA SER A 154 2.08 15.17 -21.22
C SER A 154 2.31 15.84 -19.85
N LEU A 155 1.30 15.82 -18.97
CA LEU A 155 1.40 16.37 -17.61
C LEU A 155 2.37 15.55 -16.76
N ILE A 156 2.31 14.22 -16.85
CA ILE A 156 3.25 13.33 -16.16
C ILE A 156 4.67 13.61 -16.63
N GLN A 157 4.91 13.75 -17.94
CA GLN A 157 6.25 14.04 -18.46
C GLN A 157 6.76 15.42 -18.00
N ALA A 158 5.94 16.45 -18.09
CA ALA A 158 6.29 17.79 -17.62
C ALA A 158 6.60 17.84 -16.11
N SER A 159 5.88 17.05 -15.31
CA SER A 159 6.13 16.93 -13.85
C SER A 159 7.48 16.28 -13.52
N LYS A 160 7.92 15.32 -14.35
CA LYS A 160 9.25 14.69 -14.23
C LYS A 160 10.36 15.68 -14.60
N ASP A 161 10.17 16.45 -15.66
CA ASP A 161 11.18 17.39 -16.17
C ASP A 161 11.36 18.62 -15.24
N THR A 162 10.32 18.97 -14.47
CA THR A 162 10.37 20.07 -13.47
C THR A 162 10.93 19.64 -12.11
N GLY A 163 11.30 18.36 -11.94
CA GLY A 163 11.87 17.84 -10.69
C GLY A 163 10.91 17.82 -9.51
N ILE A 164 9.61 18.02 -9.74
CA ILE A 164 8.57 18.01 -8.70
C ILE A 164 8.33 16.58 -8.20
N ASP A 165 8.71 15.57 -9.00
CA ASP A 165 8.50 14.14 -8.74
C ASP A 165 9.81 13.34 -8.76
N GLU A 166 10.91 13.89 -8.22
CA GLU A 166 11.93 13.02 -7.65
C GLU A 166 11.28 12.29 -6.47
N GLU A 167 10.64 11.13 -6.73
CA GLU A 167 10.18 10.22 -5.69
C GLU A 167 11.41 9.76 -4.90
N GLN A 168 11.77 10.58 -3.92
CA GLN A 168 12.77 10.28 -2.91
C GLN A 168 12.30 9.03 -2.17
N ALA A 169 13.24 8.14 -1.89
CA ALA A 169 12.93 6.90 -1.20
C ALA A 169 12.10 7.16 0.06
N THR A 170 11.03 6.39 0.25
CA THR A 170 10.14 6.56 1.38
C THR A 170 10.72 5.86 2.61
N LEU A 171 10.96 6.61 3.69
CA LEU A 171 11.34 6.07 4.99
C LEU A 171 10.16 5.26 5.58
N ILE A 172 10.43 4.01 5.93
CA ILE A 172 9.47 3.11 6.56
C ILE A 172 9.51 3.29 8.07
N ARG A 173 8.53 4.02 8.60
CA ARG A 173 8.36 4.23 10.04
C ARG A 173 7.76 2.98 10.70
N PRO A 174 8.09 2.69 11.98
CA PRO A 174 8.84 3.51 12.92
C PRO A 174 10.37 3.44 12.79
N THR A 175 10.92 2.73 11.80
CA THR A 175 12.38 2.69 11.62
C THR A 175 12.94 4.06 11.24
N SER A 176 14.24 4.25 11.49
CA SER A 176 15.02 5.40 11.05
C SER A 176 15.95 5.09 9.87
N THR A 177 16.02 3.83 9.44
CA THR A 177 17.06 3.34 8.53
C THR A 177 16.56 2.57 7.31
N ILE A 178 15.28 2.20 7.24
CA ILE A 178 14.73 1.39 6.13
C ILE A 178 13.98 2.28 5.14
N PHE A 179 14.41 2.25 3.88
CA PHE A 179 13.83 3.06 2.81
C PHE A 179 13.37 2.19 1.65
N ILE A 180 12.25 2.54 1.03
CA ILE A 180 11.76 1.89 -0.20
C ILE A 180 11.71 2.89 -1.34
N GLY A 181 12.18 2.49 -2.51
CA GLY A 181 12.14 3.32 -3.71
C GLY A 181 11.97 2.52 -4.99
N THR A 182 11.99 3.26 -6.09
CA THR A 182 11.94 2.69 -7.45
C THR A 182 13.35 2.69 -8.05
N THR A 183 13.75 1.58 -8.69
CA THR A 183 15.15 1.33 -9.09
C THR A 183 15.76 2.42 -9.98
N ASN A 184 14.96 3.10 -10.80
CA ASN A 184 15.44 4.09 -11.75
C ASN A 184 15.25 5.55 -11.30
N THR A 185 14.62 5.80 -10.15
CA THR A 185 14.30 7.16 -9.67
C THR A 185 15.14 7.57 -8.46
N VAL A 186 15.63 6.60 -7.68
CA VAL A 186 16.36 6.89 -6.44
C VAL A 186 17.87 6.81 -6.66
N ASN A 187 18.58 7.85 -6.20
CA ASN A 187 20.04 7.81 -6.11
C ASN A 187 20.48 6.79 -5.05
N THR A 188 20.96 5.63 -5.49
CA THR A 188 21.35 4.52 -4.60
C THR A 188 22.63 4.80 -3.81
N HIS A 189 23.44 5.78 -4.22
CA HIS A 189 24.75 6.07 -3.61
C HIS A 189 24.66 6.80 -2.26
N THR A 190 23.49 7.31 -1.89
CA THR A 190 23.29 8.03 -0.62
C THR A 190 23.01 7.10 0.57
N PHE A 191 22.91 5.79 0.35
CA PHE A 191 22.59 4.79 1.37
C PHE A 191 23.80 3.89 1.67
N ASP A 192 23.90 3.39 2.89
CA ASP A 192 24.98 2.47 3.29
C ASP A 192 24.88 1.12 2.58
N GLY A 193 23.65 0.68 2.32
CA GLY A 193 23.34 -0.55 1.60
C GLY A 193 22.13 -0.39 0.67
N THR A 194 22.18 -1.05 -0.48
CA THR A 194 21.04 -1.12 -1.42
C THR A 194 20.75 -2.57 -1.80
N ILE A 195 19.49 -2.96 -1.75
CA ILE A 195 18.99 -4.25 -2.24
C ILE A 195 18.07 -4.02 -3.43
N ILE A 196 18.48 -4.48 -4.61
CA ILE A 196 17.79 -4.24 -5.88
C ILE A 196 17.11 -5.53 -6.33
N CYS A 197 15.79 -5.49 -6.50
CA CYS A 197 15.01 -6.58 -7.09
C CYS A 197 14.78 -6.28 -8.57
N SER A 198 15.58 -6.89 -9.44
CA SER A 198 15.49 -6.72 -10.89
C SER A 198 15.84 -8.01 -11.64
N PRO A 199 15.33 -8.22 -12.86
CA PRO A 199 15.81 -9.29 -13.72
C PRO A 199 17.27 -9.01 -14.11
N THR A 200 18.09 -10.06 -14.16
CA THR A 200 19.43 -9.95 -14.75
C THR A 200 19.28 -9.89 -16.26
N SER A 201 19.78 -8.82 -16.90
CA SER A 201 19.96 -8.79 -18.35
C SER A 201 21.10 -9.73 -18.72
N THR A 202 20.84 -11.03 -18.83
CA THR A 202 21.77 -11.92 -19.52
C THR A 202 21.62 -11.68 -21.03
N SER A 203 22.73 -11.24 -21.67
CA SER A 203 22.96 -11.03 -23.11
C SER A 203 22.66 -9.64 -23.69
N THR A 204 23.69 -8.79 -23.76
CA THR A 204 24.07 -8.01 -24.96
C THR A 204 25.48 -7.43 -24.76
N PRO A 205 26.31 -7.30 -25.82
CA PRO A 205 27.64 -6.69 -25.72
C PRO A 205 27.55 -5.22 -25.28
N PRO A 206 28.62 -4.66 -24.68
CA PRO A 206 28.64 -3.33 -24.10
C PRO A 206 28.80 -2.26 -25.19
N ASP A 207 27.84 -2.12 -26.10
CA ASP A 207 27.82 -1.05 -27.11
C ASP A 207 26.38 -0.57 -27.37
N ALA A 208 25.76 0.01 -26.34
CA ALA A 208 24.66 0.95 -26.51
C ALA A 208 24.62 1.86 -25.28
N ALA A 209 24.84 3.16 -25.51
CA ALA A 209 24.96 4.18 -24.48
C ALA A 209 23.73 4.25 -23.55
N GLY A 210 23.96 4.25 -22.24
CA GLY A 210 23.06 4.89 -21.26
C GLY A 210 22.53 4.05 -20.10
N THR A 211 22.63 2.72 -20.11
CA THR A 211 22.03 1.90 -19.03
C THR A 211 23.11 1.33 -18.11
N THR A 212 23.33 1.96 -16.97
CA THR A 212 24.23 1.49 -15.90
C THR A 212 23.74 0.13 -15.39
N THR A 213 24.36 -0.96 -15.84
CA THR A 213 24.13 -2.30 -15.28
C THR A 213 24.73 -2.35 -13.88
N ALA A 214 23.88 -2.30 -12.85
CA ALA A 214 24.31 -2.40 -11.46
C ALA A 214 25.08 -3.72 -11.26
N THR A 215 26.26 -3.64 -10.64
CA THR A 215 27.07 -4.80 -10.25
C THR A 215 26.93 -5.02 -8.74
N GLU A 216 26.97 -6.30 -8.32
CA GLU A 216 27.01 -6.60 -6.88
C GLU A 216 28.31 -6.06 -6.29
N THR A 217 28.19 -5.38 -5.16
CA THR A 217 29.33 -4.81 -4.43
C THR A 217 29.16 -5.07 -2.95
N SER A 218 30.13 -4.64 -2.16
CA SER A 218 30.01 -4.67 -0.71
C SER A 218 28.85 -3.81 -0.19
N ARG A 219 28.31 -2.86 -0.97
CA ARG A 219 27.16 -2.02 -0.60
C ARG A 219 25.89 -2.33 -1.39
N THR A 220 25.94 -3.23 -2.38
CA THR A 220 24.82 -3.50 -3.28
C THR A 220 24.60 -4.99 -3.46
N LEU A 221 23.39 -5.44 -3.13
CA LEU A 221 22.93 -6.82 -3.38
C LEU A 221 21.86 -6.82 -4.47
N ILE A 222 22.03 -7.67 -5.48
CA ILE A 222 21.06 -7.80 -6.58
C ILE A 222 20.33 -9.12 -6.44
N LEU A 223 19.03 -9.03 -6.16
CA LEU A 223 18.14 -10.19 -6.11
C LEU A 223 17.55 -10.38 -7.50
N ASN A 224 18.06 -11.40 -8.20
CA ASN A 224 17.65 -11.73 -9.56
C ASN A 224 16.21 -12.24 -9.59
N CYS A 225 15.27 -11.30 -9.70
CA CYS A 225 13.83 -11.56 -9.68
C CYS A 225 13.23 -10.98 -10.97
N GLY A 226 12.58 -11.83 -11.76
CA GLY A 226 11.80 -11.39 -12.91
C GLY A 226 10.60 -10.51 -12.53
N VAL A 227 9.77 -10.17 -13.51
CA VAL A 227 8.54 -9.42 -13.27
C VAL A 227 7.39 -10.36 -12.87
N GLY A 228 6.44 -9.84 -12.08
CA GLY A 228 5.23 -10.53 -11.68
C GLY A 228 5.47 -11.86 -10.96
N LYS A 229 4.61 -12.86 -11.24
CA LYS A 229 4.62 -14.17 -10.56
C LYS A 229 5.96 -14.92 -10.67
N LEU A 230 6.67 -14.77 -11.79
CA LEU A 230 8.00 -15.37 -11.98
C LEU A 230 9.02 -14.74 -11.03
N GLY A 231 8.96 -13.42 -10.86
CA GLY A 231 9.72 -12.69 -9.86
C GLY A 231 9.50 -13.19 -8.44
N SER A 232 8.24 -13.30 -8.01
CA SER A 232 7.91 -13.80 -6.68
C SER A 232 8.36 -15.25 -6.43
N ARG A 233 8.39 -16.09 -7.47
CA ARG A 233 8.93 -17.45 -7.36
C ARG A 233 10.45 -17.44 -7.20
N ALA A 234 11.16 -16.63 -8.00
CA ALA A 234 12.61 -16.46 -7.88
C ALA A 234 13.00 -15.87 -6.52
N LEU A 235 12.19 -14.94 -5.99
CA LEU A 235 12.42 -14.31 -4.69
C LEU A 235 12.60 -15.34 -3.56
N ARG A 236 11.88 -16.47 -3.61
CA ARG A 236 11.99 -17.55 -2.60
C ARG A 236 13.41 -18.08 -2.44
N THR A 237 14.15 -18.20 -3.54
CA THR A 237 15.53 -18.70 -3.52
C THR A 237 16.54 -17.60 -3.28
N GLN A 238 16.18 -16.34 -3.53
CA GLN A 238 17.05 -15.18 -3.35
C GLN A 238 17.04 -14.63 -1.92
N LEU A 239 15.95 -14.80 -1.16
CA LEU A 239 15.80 -14.25 0.21
C LEU A 239 16.87 -14.74 1.20
N SER A 240 17.41 -15.96 1.03
CA SER A 240 18.49 -16.48 1.89
C SER A 240 19.79 -15.67 1.80
N ARG A 241 19.97 -14.88 0.74
CA ARG A 241 21.14 -14.00 0.56
C ARG A 241 21.02 -12.69 1.34
N VAL A 242 19.82 -12.33 1.79
CA VAL A 242 19.55 -11.06 2.47
C VAL A 242 20.15 -11.03 3.88
N PRO A 243 19.93 -12.02 4.76
CA PRO A 243 20.52 -11.99 6.10
C PRO A 243 22.05 -11.81 6.16
N PRO A 244 22.88 -12.57 5.42
CA PRO A 244 24.33 -12.40 5.48
C PRO A 244 24.78 -11.03 4.95
N PHE A 245 24.07 -10.47 3.96
CA PHE A 245 24.35 -9.13 3.45
C PHE A 245 24.05 -8.04 4.50
N ILE A 246 22.90 -8.12 5.18
CA ILE A 246 22.54 -7.17 6.25
C ILE A 246 23.52 -7.27 7.42
N GLN A 247 23.93 -8.48 7.81
CA GLN A 247 24.95 -8.68 8.85
C GLN A 247 26.29 -8.06 8.46
N ALA A 248 26.75 -8.26 7.21
CA ALA A 248 27.98 -7.66 6.70
C ALA A 248 27.92 -6.12 6.64
N LEU A 249 26.74 -5.53 6.38
CA LEU A 249 26.52 -4.08 6.48
C LEU A 249 26.64 -3.60 7.93
N ARG A 250 25.93 -4.24 8.86
CA ARG A 250 25.95 -3.89 10.29
C ARG A 250 27.33 -4.04 10.94
N ALA A 251 28.16 -4.95 10.44
CA ALA A 251 29.54 -5.10 10.90
C ALA A 251 30.46 -3.90 10.52
N ARG A 252 30.07 -3.10 9.53
CA ARG A 252 30.87 -1.97 9.02
C ARG A 252 30.33 -0.61 9.44
N THR A 253 29.00 -0.49 9.55
CA THR A 253 28.32 0.74 9.90
C THR A 253 27.35 0.46 11.04
N SER A 254 27.43 1.25 12.11
CA SER A 254 26.42 1.22 13.17
C SER A 254 25.09 1.72 12.60
N ASP A 255 24.05 0.89 12.67
CA ASP A 255 22.69 1.18 12.18
C ASP A 255 22.64 1.67 10.71
N PRO A 256 23.03 0.82 9.73
CA PRO A 256 23.15 1.22 8.34
C PRO A 256 21.80 1.62 7.75
N THR A 257 21.79 2.68 6.95
CA THR A 257 20.66 3.05 6.10
C THR A 257 20.58 2.11 4.90
N ILE A 258 19.42 1.50 4.68
CA ILE A 258 19.23 0.47 3.66
C ILE A 258 18.07 0.85 2.76
N LEU A 259 18.35 0.89 1.46
CA LEU A 259 17.38 1.11 0.40
C LEU A 259 16.95 -0.21 -0.24
N PHE A 260 15.65 -0.42 -0.40
CA PHE A 260 15.06 -1.53 -1.14
C PHE A 260 14.39 -1.02 -2.40
N THR A 261 14.77 -1.52 -3.57
CA THR A 261 14.19 -1.08 -4.84
C THR A 261 13.68 -2.22 -5.70
N CYS A 262 12.63 -1.94 -6.45
CA CYS A 262 12.19 -2.75 -7.58
C CYS A 262 11.64 -1.82 -8.67
N ALA A 263 11.12 -2.37 -9.77
CA ALA A 263 10.59 -1.58 -10.88
C ALA A 263 9.44 -0.63 -10.48
N THR A 264 8.66 -0.96 -9.44
CA THR A 264 7.50 -0.16 -9.00
C THR A 264 7.67 0.44 -7.61
N GLY A 265 8.61 -0.05 -6.79
CA GLY A 265 8.70 0.28 -5.38
C GLY A 265 7.54 -0.24 -4.51
N ARG A 266 6.65 -1.09 -5.04
CA ARG A 266 5.39 -1.51 -4.37
C ARG A 266 5.30 -3.00 -4.03
N ASP A 267 6.00 -3.85 -4.76
CA ASP A 267 5.85 -5.31 -4.68
C ASP A 267 7.09 -6.03 -4.11
N LEU A 268 8.04 -6.43 -4.96
CA LEU A 268 9.19 -7.25 -4.55
C LEU A 268 10.05 -6.56 -3.49
N SER A 269 10.36 -5.27 -3.68
CA SER A 269 11.12 -4.48 -2.70
C SER A 269 10.42 -4.42 -1.35
N ALA A 270 9.10 -4.25 -1.34
CA ALA A 270 8.29 -4.26 -0.13
C ALA A 270 8.31 -5.64 0.55
N GLY A 271 8.28 -6.73 -0.22
CA GLY A 271 8.43 -8.09 0.31
C GLY A 271 9.80 -8.34 0.96
N VAL A 272 10.88 -7.85 0.34
CA VAL A 272 12.23 -7.98 0.90
C VAL A 272 12.41 -7.10 2.13
N ALA A 273 11.93 -5.85 2.08
CA ALA A 273 11.93 -4.95 3.23
C ALA A 273 11.13 -5.56 4.39
N LEU A 274 9.97 -6.18 4.12
CA LEU A 274 9.18 -6.90 5.12
C LEU A 274 9.98 -8.02 5.79
N ALA A 275 10.68 -8.84 5.00
CA ALA A 275 11.54 -9.89 5.55
C ALA A 275 12.64 -9.31 6.46
N VAL A 276 13.27 -8.20 6.07
CA VAL A 276 14.28 -7.53 6.90
C VAL A 276 13.68 -6.95 8.18
N LEU A 277 12.52 -6.29 8.10
CA LEU A 277 11.80 -5.77 9.26
C LEU A 277 11.42 -6.87 10.25
N CYS A 278 11.09 -8.06 9.76
CA CYS A 278 10.77 -9.18 10.63
C CYS A 278 12.00 -9.78 11.33
N LEU A 279 13.12 -9.88 10.62
CA LEU A 279 14.32 -10.57 11.11
C LEU A 279 15.22 -9.67 11.97
N PHE A 280 15.25 -8.37 11.68
CA PHE A 280 16.33 -7.50 12.16
C PHE A 280 15.84 -6.27 12.94
N PHE A 281 14.53 -6.11 13.13
CA PHE A 281 13.93 -4.97 13.83
C PHE A 281 13.00 -5.39 14.97
N ASP A 282 13.17 -4.73 16.12
CA ASP A 282 12.32 -4.87 17.29
C ASP A 282 10.95 -4.20 17.07
N GLN A 283 10.06 -4.30 18.06
CA GLN A 283 8.70 -3.74 17.99
C GLN A 283 8.62 -2.21 17.95
N ASN A 284 9.70 -1.52 18.31
CA ASN A 284 9.76 -0.05 18.31
C ASN A 284 10.39 0.51 17.03
N GLY A 285 10.80 -0.36 16.10
CA GLY A 285 11.51 0.03 14.88
C GLY A 285 13.00 0.23 15.08
N GLY A 286 13.55 -0.19 16.23
CA GLY A 286 14.97 -0.23 16.49
C GLY A 286 15.62 -1.49 15.90
N PRO A 287 16.88 -1.44 15.48
CA PRO A 287 17.61 -2.62 15.04
C PRO A 287 17.88 -3.56 16.22
N VAL A 288 17.61 -4.85 16.04
CA VAL A 288 18.03 -5.89 17.00
C VAL A 288 19.55 -5.96 17.02
N ARG A 289 20.16 -5.97 18.21
CA ARG A 289 21.63 -5.85 18.39
C ARG A 289 22.39 -7.12 17.97
N SER A 290 23.67 -6.90 17.66
CA SER A 290 24.55 -7.50 16.64
C SER A 290 24.63 -9.03 16.44
N GLU A 291 24.02 -9.88 17.24
CA GLU A 291 24.08 -11.35 17.04
C GLU A 291 22.71 -12.01 16.93
N ASP A 292 21.64 -11.35 17.37
CA ASP A 292 20.32 -11.92 17.40
C ASP A 292 19.52 -11.52 16.15
N ILE A 293 19.29 -12.49 15.27
CA ILE A 293 18.14 -12.44 14.37
C ILE A 293 16.92 -12.82 15.22
N VAL A 294 15.78 -12.15 15.02
CA VAL A 294 14.52 -12.56 15.64
C VAL A 294 14.31 -14.05 15.33
N PRO A 295 14.25 -14.94 16.35
CA PRO A 295 14.13 -16.36 16.10
C PRO A 295 12.89 -16.65 15.26
N LYS A 296 13.05 -17.41 14.17
CA LYS A 296 11.93 -17.79 13.29
C LYS A 296 10.71 -18.34 14.04
N PRO A 297 10.85 -19.15 15.13
CA PRO A 297 9.69 -19.63 15.89
C PRO A 297 8.84 -18.51 16.51
N MET A 298 9.37 -17.30 16.69
CA MET A 298 8.64 -16.13 17.17
C MET A 298 7.94 -15.36 16.04
N ILE A 299 8.28 -15.64 14.78
CA ILE A 299 7.74 -14.94 13.61
C ILE A 299 6.49 -15.67 13.11
N ASP A 300 5.34 -15.33 13.68
CA ASP A 300 4.05 -15.83 13.23
C ASP A 300 3.39 -14.91 12.17
N LYS A 301 2.21 -15.31 11.68
CA LYS A 301 1.46 -14.51 10.69
C LYS A 301 1.05 -13.14 11.23
N THR A 302 0.77 -13.04 12.53
CA THR A 302 0.35 -11.78 13.17
C THR A 302 1.52 -10.81 13.20
N PHE A 303 2.71 -11.27 13.60
CA PHE A 303 3.95 -10.51 13.59
C PHE A 303 4.29 -9.98 12.19
N ILE A 304 4.18 -10.84 11.16
CA ILE A 304 4.40 -10.41 9.77
C ILE A 304 3.39 -9.34 9.35
N ARG A 305 2.10 -9.49 9.73
CA ARG A 305 1.08 -8.47 9.43
C ARG A 305 1.36 -7.13 10.14
N GLN A 306 1.84 -7.15 11.38
CA GLN A 306 2.24 -5.94 12.09
C GLN A 306 3.37 -5.20 11.35
N ARG A 307 4.40 -5.93 10.87
CA ARG A 307 5.48 -5.33 10.07
C ARG A 307 5.02 -4.87 8.70
N LEU A 308 4.05 -5.55 8.09
CA LEU A 308 3.43 -5.09 6.84
C LEU A 308 2.63 -3.80 7.05
N ALA A 309 1.96 -3.63 8.19
CA ALA A 309 1.25 -2.40 8.52
C ALA A 309 2.20 -1.18 8.59
N TRP A 310 3.45 -1.37 9.00
CA TRP A 310 4.47 -0.30 8.99
C TRP A 310 4.80 0.18 7.58
N LEU A 311 4.92 -0.78 6.65
CA LEU A 311 5.13 -0.50 5.24
C LEU A 311 3.95 0.28 4.65
N THR A 312 2.73 -0.25 4.77
CA THR A 312 1.54 0.36 4.16
C THR A 312 1.15 1.69 4.82
N SER A 313 1.44 1.89 6.11
CA SER A 313 1.22 3.18 6.77
C SER A 313 2.24 4.24 6.39
N SER A 314 3.45 3.84 5.96
CA SER A 314 4.52 4.76 5.55
C SER A 314 4.47 5.07 4.05
N LYS A 315 4.09 4.09 3.23
CA LYS A 315 3.96 4.18 1.78
C LYS A 315 2.62 3.53 1.36
N PRO A 316 1.53 4.31 1.24
CA PRO A 316 0.17 3.79 1.05
C PRO A 316 -0.05 2.97 -0.22
N ASP A 317 0.77 3.18 -1.26
CA ASP A 317 0.72 2.44 -2.53
C ASP A 317 1.48 1.10 -2.49
N ILE A 318 2.04 0.70 -1.35
CA ILE A 318 2.61 -0.65 -1.18
C ILE A 318 1.53 -1.70 -1.36
N ASN A 319 1.75 -2.59 -2.34
CA ASN A 319 0.82 -3.64 -2.70
C ASN A 319 1.59 -4.90 -3.12
N PRO A 320 2.21 -5.64 -2.17
CA PRO A 320 2.92 -6.87 -2.47
C PRO A 320 1.95 -7.93 -2.98
N SER A 321 2.29 -8.55 -4.10
CA SER A 321 1.45 -9.60 -4.67
C SER A 321 1.30 -10.77 -3.69
N ARG A 322 0.19 -11.51 -3.81
CA ARG A 322 -0.01 -12.74 -3.02
C ARG A 322 1.16 -13.72 -3.15
N ALA A 323 1.77 -13.79 -4.33
CA ALA A 323 2.93 -14.64 -4.57
C ALA A 323 4.18 -14.15 -3.81
N THR A 324 4.38 -12.84 -3.73
CA THR A 324 5.46 -12.20 -2.97
C THR A 324 5.28 -12.46 -1.47
N LEU A 325 4.08 -12.23 -0.92
CA LEU A 325 3.78 -12.51 0.50
C LEU A 325 3.94 -14.00 0.84
N GLN A 326 3.55 -14.90 -0.07
CA GLN A 326 3.80 -16.33 0.10
C GLN A 326 5.30 -16.67 0.14
N ALA A 327 6.12 -16.01 -0.68
CA ALA A 327 7.57 -16.19 -0.66
C ALA A 327 8.19 -15.74 0.67
N VAL A 328 7.77 -14.58 1.16
CA VAL A 328 8.22 -14.03 2.46
C VAL A 328 7.77 -14.92 3.61
N ASN A 329 6.49 -15.31 3.66
CA ASN A 329 5.97 -16.19 4.71
C ASN A 329 6.70 -17.53 4.72
N LEU A 330 6.91 -18.15 3.55
CA LEU A 330 7.66 -19.39 3.46
C LEU A 330 9.09 -19.21 4.01
N PHE A 331 9.79 -18.15 3.61
CA PHE A 331 11.14 -17.91 4.09
C PHE A 331 11.24 -17.69 5.61
N LEU A 332 10.32 -16.89 6.17
CA LEU A 332 10.30 -16.51 7.58
C LEU A 332 9.78 -17.62 8.51
N MET A 333 8.82 -18.42 8.05
CA MET A 333 8.13 -19.42 8.87
C MET A 333 8.57 -20.86 8.59
N SER A 334 9.42 -21.13 7.59
CA SER A 334 9.95 -22.49 7.39
C SER A 334 10.97 -22.83 8.48
N ASP A 335 10.88 -24.06 8.98
CA ASP A 335 11.88 -24.63 9.89
C ASP A 335 13.30 -24.57 9.27
N PRO A 336 14.33 -24.34 10.09
CA PRO A 336 15.70 -24.13 9.65
C PRO A 336 16.32 -25.30 8.87
#